data_AF-A0A821SQD8-F1
#
_entry.id   AF-A0A821SQD8-F1
#
_cell.length_a   1.000
_cell.length_b   1.000
_cell.length_c   1.000
_cell.angle_alpha   90.00
_cell.angle_beta   90.00
_cell.angle_gamma   90.00
#
_symmetry.space_group_name_H-M   'P 1'
#
loop_
_entity.id
_entity.type
_entity.pdbx_description
1 polymer ?
#
loop_
_entity_poly.entity_id
_entity_poly.type
_entity_poly.pdbx_seq_one_letter_code
_entity_poly.pdbx_strand_id
1 'polypeptide(L)'
;MESLYNMFVILFFLFIFKTTDVLTFEVDTYDFLMPNVHPHRDELYLCTPIRISPNQNFYIVGFKPNATMHTAHHMLLYGCSEPGSNDPVWSCGEMQSNEVDNLYTTASPCRSGSQIVYAWARDAPSLELPKDVGFLIGQDSPIKYLVLQVHYMTKFPEGKTDNSGVFLKYTQETMPRQAGVILLGTSGVIPPDSVEHMETACIMKEEKVIHPFAFRTHTHGLGKQKVSGYVVRKSMQGDKWELIGSKDPQLPQMFYPVVNTDPIGKFDVLAARCVMNNTRHELVKIGATNRDEMCNFYLMYWVENDTPLKMKYCFSSGPPYYYWGMGPENFNRIPDLDNTV
;
A
#
# COMPACT_ATOMS: atom_id res chain seq x y z
N MET A 1 46.02 -66.66 5.13
CA MET A 1 46.82 -66.85 3.89
C MET A 1 45.81 -67.05 2.77
N GLU A 2 45.12 -65.96 2.41
CA GLU A 2 45.24 -65.23 1.13
C GLU A 2 44.21 -65.80 0.13
N SER A 3 42.98 -65.25 0.00
CA SER A 3 42.56 -63.89 -0.41
C SER A 3 43.04 -63.52 -1.82
N LEU A 4 42.14 -63.58 -2.81
CA LEU A 4 41.77 -62.48 -3.72
C LEU A 4 41.07 -63.02 -4.98
N TYR A 5 39.74 -63.18 -4.89
CA TYR A 5 38.85 -63.31 -6.04
C TYR A 5 38.27 -61.91 -6.32
N ASN A 6 38.92 -61.14 -7.19
CA ASN A 6 38.46 -59.80 -7.57
C ASN A 6 37.37 -59.91 -8.65
N MET A 7 36.13 -60.12 -8.22
CA MET A 7 34.95 -59.89 -9.05
C MET A 7 34.48 -58.45 -8.80
N PHE A 8 34.79 -57.56 -9.74
CA PHE A 8 34.31 -56.17 -9.75
C PHE A 8 32.78 -56.17 -9.90
N VAL A 9 32.06 -56.15 -8.78
CA VAL A 9 30.62 -55.83 -8.74
C VAL A 9 30.52 -54.30 -8.75
N ILE A 10 30.42 -53.73 -9.95
CA ILE A 10 30.05 -52.33 -10.13
C ILE A 10 28.54 -52.22 -9.83
N LEU A 11 28.21 -51.86 -8.59
CA LEU A 11 26.87 -51.44 -8.19
C LEU A 11 26.55 -50.11 -8.88
N PHE A 12 25.83 -50.18 -10.00
CA PHE A 12 25.17 -49.04 -10.61
C PHE A 12 24.00 -48.61 -9.71
N PHE A 13 24.26 -47.73 -8.74
CA PHE A 13 23.20 -46.96 -8.10
C PHE A 13 22.68 -45.93 -9.10
N LEU A 14 21.58 -46.26 -9.79
CA LEU A 14 20.76 -45.28 -10.49
C LEU A 14 20.12 -44.36 -9.44
N PHE A 15 20.82 -43.27 -9.10
CA PHE A 15 20.20 -42.12 -8.47
C PHE A 15 19.22 -41.52 -9.49
N ILE A 16 17.94 -41.87 -9.36
CA ILE A 16 16.87 -41.13 -9.99
C ILE A 16 16.83 -39.78 -9.26
N PHE A 17 17.60 -38.81 -9.76
CA PHE A 17 17.34 -37.41 -9.47
C PHE A 17 15.94 -37.13 -10.04
N LYS A 18 14.93 -37.15 -9.17
CA LYS A 18 13.69 -36.43 -9.46
C LYS A 18 14.09 -34.97 -9.57
N THR A 19 14.33 -34.50 -10.79
CA THR A 19 14.27 -33.08 -11.10
C THR A 19 12.85 -32.66 -10.77
N THR A 20 12.65 -32.11 -9.57
CA THR A 20 11.48 -31.29 -9.33
C THR A 20 11.68 -30.08 -10.24
N ASP A 21 11.07 -30.12 -11.42
CA ASP A 21 10.91 -28.93 -12.25
C ASP A 21 10.17 -27.91 -11.38
N VAL A 22 10.94 -27.01 -10.78
CA VAL A 22 10.37 -25.79 -10.22
C VAL A 22 9.87 -25.05 -11.45
N LEU A 23 8.55 -25.08 -11.67
CA LEU A 23 7.89 -24.22 -12.64
C LEU A 23 8.20 -22.78 -12.24
N THR A 24 9.28 -22.23 -12.78
CA THR A 24 9.59 -20.81 -12.69
C THR A 24 8.75 -20.14 -13.75
N PHE A 25 7.69 -19.47 -13.33
CA PHE A 25 6.84 -18.70 -14.22
C PHE A 25 7.66 -17.57 -14.86
N GLU A 26 7.37 -17.25 -16.12
CA GLU A 26 8.07 -16.18 -16.84
C GLU A 26 7.70 -14.83 -16.21
N VAL A 27 8.72 -14.10 -15.72
CA VAL A 27 8.56 -12.77 -15.11
C VAL A 27 9.29 -11.76 -15.97
N ASP A 28 8.50 -10.85 -16.56
CA ASP A 28 8.99 -9.71 -17.32
C ASP A 28 9.07 -8.46 -16.43
N THR A 29 9.78 -7.45 -16.94
CA THR A 29 9.87 -6.14 -16.31
C THR A 29 9.35 -5.06 -17.25
N TYR A 30 8.52 -4.15 -16.72
CA TYR A 30 8.04 -2.97 -17.42
C TYR A 30 8.56 -1.70 -16.75
N ASP A 31 9.16 -0.82 -17.55
CA ASP A 31 9.78 0.42 -17.09
C ASP A 31 8.72 1.52 -16.95
N PHE A 32 8.10 1.62 -15.77
CA PHE A 32 7.14 2.69 -15.51
C PHE A 32 7.84 3.91 -14.91
N LEU A 33 8.38 4.76 -15.78
CA LEU A 33 9.19 5.92 -15.43
C LEU A 33 8.52 7.23 -15.83
N MET A 34 8.81 8.31 -15.11
CA MET A 34 8.42 9.66 -15.53
C MET A 34 9.06 10.02 -16.89
N PRO A 35 8.34 10.71 -17.80
CA PRO A 35 8.84 11.00 -19.14
C PRO A 35 9.77 12.23 -19.15
N ASN A 36 10.92 12.14 -18.47
CA ASN A 36 11.94 13.20 -18.39
C ASN A 36 11.36 14.56 -17.97
N VAL A 37 10.65 14.58 -16.85
CA VAL A 37 9.95 15.78 -16.36
C VAL A 37 10.91 16.78 -15.73
N HIS A 38 10.52 18.06 -15.70
CA HIS A 38 11.26 19.11 -14.99
C HIS A 38 10.45 19.61 -13.79
N PRO A 39 10.88 19.29 -12.55
CA PRO A 39 10.30 19.87 -11.33
C PRO A 39 10.65 21.36 -11.22
N HIS A 40 9.73 22.24 -11.64
CA HIS A 40 10.00 23.68 -11.77
C HIS A 40 9.76 24.48 -10.47
N ARG A 41 9.16 23.87 -9.44
CA ARG A 41 8.92 24.46 -8.13
C ARG A 41 9.05 23.40 -7.03
N ASP A 42 9.18 23.89 -5.80
CA ASP A 42 9.23 23.05 -4.60
C ASP A 42 7.85 22.42 -4.34
N GLU A 43 7.83 21.28 -3.63
CA GLU A 43 6.63 20.51 -3.28
C GLU A 43 5.73 20.18 -4.50
N LEU A 44 6.32 19.74 -5.61
CA LEU A 44 5.61 19.42 -6.85
C LEU A 44 5.24 17.94 -6.93
N TYR A 45 3.96 17.65 -7.20
CA TYR A 45 3.43 16.30 -7.35
C TYR A 45 3.06 16.07 -8.80
N LEU A 46 3.82 15.23 -9.50
CA LEU A 46 3.56 14.90 -10.89
C LEU A 46 3.00 13.49 -11.02
N CYS A 47 2.04 13.34 -11.92
CA CYS A 47 1.35 12.09 -12.24
C CYS A 47 1.56 11.73 -13.71
N THR A 48 1.85 10.47 -13.99
CA THR A 48 1.92 9.91 -15.36
C THR A 48 1.11 8.61 -15.43
N PRO A 49 0.31 8.37 -16.49
CA PRO A 49 -0.50 7.17 -16.63
C PRO A 49 0.16 6.15 -17.56
N ILE A 50 -0.23 4.88 -17.40
CA ILE A 50 -0.16 3.87 -18.47
C ILE A 50 -1.50 3.17 -18.60
N ARG A 51 -1.86 2.83 -19.83
CA ARG A 51 -3.06 2.04 -20.14
C ARG A 51 -2.69 0.57 -20.23
N ILE A 52 -3.41 -0.27 -19.49
CA ILE A 52 -3.22 -1.71 -19.55
C ILE A 52 -4.01 -2.28 -20.73
N SER A 53 -3.49 -3.32 -21.39
CA SER A 53 -4.17 -3.98 -22.51
C SER A 53 -5.58 -4.43 -22.09
N PRO A 54 -6.63 -4.07 -22.83
CA PRO A 54 -8.00 -4.46 -22.49
C PRO A 54 -8.29 -5.94 -22.77
N ASN A 55 -7.43 -6.62 -23.53
CA ASN A 55 -7.64 -7.98 -24.03
C ASN A 55 -6.71 -9.01 -23.36
N GLN A 56 -6.03 -8.62 -22.29
CA GLN A 56 -5.08 -9.48 -21.60
C GLN A 56 -5.03 -9.18 -20.10
N ASN A 57 -4.83 -10.22 -19.31
CA ASN A 57 -4.56 -10.11 -17.88
C ASN A 57 -3.06 -10.12 -17.62
N PHE A 58 -2.63 -9.31 -16.67
CA PHE A 58 -1.28 -9.33 -16.13
C PHE A 58 -1.34 -9.37 -14.61
N TYR A 59 -0.33 -9.96 -14.00
CA TYR A 59 -0.17 -10.04 -12.55
C TYR A 59 1.12 -9.32 -12.17
N ILE A 60 1.01 -8.23 -11.41
CA ILE A 60 2.20 -7.57 -10.85
C ILE A 60 2.65 -8.37 -9.63
N VAL A 61 3.89 -8.85 -9.65
CA VAL A 61 4.48 -9.72 -8.62
C VAL A 61 5.60 -9.03 -7.83
N GLY A 62 6.04 -7.85 -8.27
CA GLY A 62 7.05 -7.09 -7.55
C GLY A 62 7.26 -5.67 -8.08
N PHE A 63 7.89 -4.85 -7.26
CA PHE A 63 8.15 -3.44 -7.52
C PHE A 63 9.61 -3.13 -7.19
N LYS A 64 10.37 -2.68 -8.20
CA LYS A 64 11.74 -2.21 -8.02
C LYS A 64 11.79 -0.70 -8.27
N PRO A 65 12.05 0.12 -7.25
CA PRO A 65 12.11 1.57 -7.43
C PRO A 65 13.32 1.97 -8.29
N ASN A 66 13.12 3.00 -9.10
CA ASN A 66 14.15 3.71 -9.85
C ASN A 66 14.16 5.17 -9.41
N ALA A 67 14.62 5.43 -8.19
CA ALA A 67 14.69 6.77 -7.64
C ALA A 67 15.75 6.82 -6.54
N THR A 68 16.22 8.02 -6.21
CA THR A 68 17.01 8.28 -5.02
C THR A 68 16.35 9.38 -4.22
N MET A 69 16.57 9.43 -2.90
CA MET A 69 16.08 10.54 -2.06
C MET A 69 16.47 11.94 -2.55
N HIS A 70 17.56 12.06 -3.31
CA HIS A 70 18.01 13.34 -3.86
C HIS A 70 17.15 13.84 -5.02
N THR A 71 16.29 12.99 -5.60
CA THR A 71 15.42 13.34 -6.73
C THR A 71 13.95 13.27 -6.35
N ALA A 72 13.49 12.14 -5.80
CA ALA A 72 12.10 11.93 -5.39
C ALA A 72 11.98 11.71 -3.88
N HIS A 73 11.06 12.42 -3.24
CA HIS A 73 10.81 12.28 -1.81
C HIS A 73 9.97 11.03 -1.50
N HIS A 74 8.94 10.77 -2.30
CA HIS A 74 8.19 9.52 -2.31
C HIS A 74 7.52 9.28 -3.67
N MET A 75 7.10 8.03 -3.91
CA MET A 75 6.35 7.63 -5.10
C MET A 75 5.16 6.80 -4.69
N LEU A 76 4.00 7.03 -5.33
CA LEU A 76 2.79 6.25 -5.15
C LEU A 76 2.34 5.70 -6.49
N LEU A 77 1.88 4.45 -6.50
CA LEU A 77 1.32 3.81 -7.67
C LEU A 77 -0.16 3.53 -7.41
N TYR A 78 -1.01 4.12 -8.24
CA TYR A 78 -2.45 3.94 -8.19
C TYR A 78 -2.91 3.01 -9.30
N GLY A 79 -3.87 2.13 -8.99
CA GLY A 79 -4.71 1.49 -9.99
C GLY A 79 -5.98 2.30 -10.17
N CYS A 80 -6.33 2.62 -11.41
CA CYS A 80 -7.52 3.39 -11.75
C CYS A 80 -8.39 2.65 -12.77
N SER A 81 -9.70 2.90 -12.73
CA SER A 81 -10.58 2.59 -13.86
C SER A 81 -10.40 3.64 -14.96
N GLU A 82 -10.25 4.91 -14.58
CA GLU A 82 -9.95 6.04 -15.46
C GLU A 82 -8.91 6.97 -14.80
N PRO A 83 -7.87 7.41 -15.53
CA PRO A 83 -6.89 8.35 -15.01
C PRO A 83 -7.51 9.75 -14.85
N GLY A 84 -6.90 10.59 -14.01
CA GLY A 84 -7.36 11.98 -13.83
C GLY A 84 -7.30 12.81 -15.11
N SER A 85 -6.18 12.68 -15.82
CA SER A 85 -5.95 13.28 -17.13
C SER A 85 -5.55 12.25 -18.18
N ASN A 86 -5.75 12.59 -19.45
CA ASN A 86 -5.21 11.87 -20.60
C ASN A 86 -3.84 12.43 -21.04
N ASP A 87 -3.39 13.51 -20.40
CA ASP A 87 -2.09 14.10 -20.66
C ASP A 87 -0.98 13.12 -20.25
N PRO A 88 0.19 13.16 -20.92
CA PRO A 88 1.32 12.30 -20.55
C PRO A 88 1.80 12.58 -19.13
N VAL A 89 1.73 13.83 -18.67
CA VAL A 89 2.03 14.24 -17.30
C VAL A 89 1.08 15.35 -16.89
N TRP A 90 0.61 15.30 -15.64
CA TRP A 90 -0.15 16.38 -15.03
C TRP A 90 0.26 16.57 -13.57
N SER A 91 -0.10 17.70 -12.98
CA SER A 91 0.01 17.91 -11.54
C SER A 91 -1.11 17.15 -10.83
N CYS A 92 -0.75 16.26 -9.89
CA CYS A 92 -1.72 15.44 -9.16
C CYS A 92 -2.68 16.26 -8.26
N GLY A 93 -2.46 17.57 -8.13
CA GLY A 93 -3.31 18.49 -7.37
C GLY A 93 -3.24 18.36 -5.84
N GLU A 94 -2.45 17.41 -5.33
CA GLU A 94 -2.18 17.28 -3.90
C GLU A 94 -1.38 18.50 -3.41
N MET A 95 -1.74 19.00 -2.22
CA MET A 95 -1.17 20.19 -1.57
C MET A 95 -1.24 21.53 -2.33
N GLN A 96 -1.96 21.64 -3.46
CA GLN A 96 -2.10 22.93 -4.14
C GLN A 96 -3.09 23.85 -3.41
N SER A 97 -2.57 24.91 -2.80
CA SER A 97 -3.35 26.06 -2.36
C SER A 97 -3.74 26.95 -3.55
N ASN A 98 -4.73 26.55 -4.35
CA ASN A 98 -5.29 27.39 -5.43
C ASN A 98 -4.28 27.97 -6.46
N GLU A 99 -3.03 27.53 -6.48
CA GLU A 99 -2.00 28.03 -7.39
C GLU A 99 -2.14 27.32 -8.74
N VAL A 100 -2.59 28.06 -9.74
CA VAL A 100 -2.66 27.59 -11.12
C VAL A 100 -1.23 27.36 -11.61
N ASP A 101 -0.92 26.09 -11.89
CA ASP A 101 0.31 25.70 -12.57
C ASP A 101 0.17 26.04 -14.06
N ASN A 102 1.09 26.85 -14.60
CA ASN A 102 1.04 27.23 -16.01
C ASN A 102 1.66 26.16 -16.92
N LEU A 103 2.38 25.19 -16.37
CA LEU A 103 3.11 24.17 -17.12
C LEU A 103 2.33 22.84 -17.19
N TYR A 104 1.67 22.46 -16.11
CA TYR A 104 0.91 21.21 -16.03
C TYR A 104 -0.57 21.48 -15.76
N THR A 105 -1.44 20.72 -16.42
CA THR A 105 -2.85 20.64 -16.02
C THR A 105 -2.95 20.04 -14.62
N THR A 106 -4.01 20.38 -13.88
CA THR A 106 -4.24 19.84 -12.53
C THR A 106 -5.39 18.84 -12.55
N ALA A 107 -5.15 17.62 -12.07
CA ALA A 107 -6.16 16.59 -11.90
C ALA A 107 -5.72 15.59 -10.81
N SER A 108 -6.66 14.95 -10.11
CA SER A 108 -6.33 13.85 -9.19
C SER A 108 -5.62 12.69 -9.91
N PRO A 109 -4.90 11.77 -9.22
CA PRO A 109 -4.28 10.63 -9.88
C PRO A 109 -5.28 9.77 -10.69
N CYS A 110 -6.44 9.48 -10.10
CA CYS A 110 -7.53 8.80 -10.78
C CYS A 110 -8.76 9.70 -10.84
N ARG A 111 -9.49 9.66 -11.96
CA ARG A 111 -10.85 10.21 -12.04
C ARG A 111 -11.85 9.27 -11.37
N SER A 112 -11.67 7.97 -11.55
CA SER A 112 -12.55 6.94 -10.97
C SER A 112 -11.79 5.64 -10.66
N GLY A 113 -12.32 4.88 -9.69
CA GLY A 113 -11.79 3.56 -9.33
C GLY A 113 -10.39 3.59 -8.69
N SER A 114 -10.04 4.66 -7.97
CA SER A 114 -8.74 4.81 -7.32
C SER A 114 -8.47 3.69 -6.32
N GLN A 115 -7.27 3.14 -6.33
CA GLN A 115 -6.74 2.30 -5.26
C GLN A 115 -5.22 2.39 -5.24
N ILE A 116 -4.61 2.45 -4.06
CA ILE A 116 -3.14 2.37 -3.96
C ILE A 116 -2.72 0.91 -4.17
N VAL A 117 -1.78 0.70 -5.08
CA VAL A 117 -1.18 -0.60 -5.40
C VAL A 117 0.22 -0.72 -4.79
N TYR A 118 1.01 0.36 -4.81
CA TYR A 118 2.36 0.40 -4.27
C TYR A 118 2.72 1.79 -3.75
N ALA A 119 3.66 1.84 -2.82
CA ALA A 119 4.20 3.07 -2.27
C ALA A 119 5.68 2.88 -1.94
N TRP A 120 6.48 3.89 -2.25
CA TRP A 120 7.90 3.96 -1.98
C TRP A 120 8.24 5.28 -1.28
N ALA A 121 9.14 5.23 -0.30
CA ALA A 121 9.66 6.40 0.38
C ALA A 121 11.10 6.15 0.85
N ARG A 122 11.94 7.19 0.86
CA ARG A 122 13.28 7.23 1.47
C ARG A 122 14.17 6.00 1.17
N ASP A 123 14.41 5.73 -0.12
CA ASP A 123 15.30 4.64 -0.56
C ASP A 123 14.86 3.26 -0.06
N ALA A 124 13.55 3.07 0.12
CA ALA A 124 12.97 1.77 0.44
C ALA A 124 13.44 0.70 -0.57
N PRO A 125 13.75 -0.52 -0.10
CA PRO A 125 14.16 -1.61 -0.97
C PRO A 125 13.04 -2.01 -1.93
N SER A 126 13.39 -2.84 -2.92
CA SER A 126 12.39 -3.48 -3.78
C SER A 126 11.41 -4.29 -2.94
N LEU A 127 10.14 -4.27 -3.33
CA LEU A 127 9.08 -5.06 -2.71
C LEU A 127 8.76 -6.23 -3.64
N GLU A 128 9.11 -7.44 -3.23
CA GLU A 128 8.61 -8.66 -3.86
C GLU A 128 7.35 -9.09 -3.12
N LEU A 129 6.30 -9.44 -3.86
CA LEU A 129 5.12 -10.04 -3.25
C LEU A 129 5.44 -11.47 -2.79
N PRO A 130 4.66 -12.02 -1.84
CA PRO A 130 4.80 -13.42 -1.48
C PRO A 130 4.72 -14.32 -2.72
N LYS A 131 5.31 -15.52 -2.63
CA LYS A 131 5.26 -16.52 -3.71
C LYS A 131 3.82 -16.69 -4.21
N ASP A 132 3.61 -16.83 -5.51
CA ASP A 132 2.31 -17.07 -6.17
C ASP A 132 1.22 -16.02 -5.87
N VAL A 133 1.59 -14.83 -5.40
CA VAL A 133 0.70 -13.68 -5.15
C VAL A 133 0.94 -12.60 -6.21
N GLY A 134 -0.12 -12.07 -6.80
CA GLY A 134 -0.01 -10.96 -7.76
C GLY A 134 -1.21 -10.02 -7.76
N PHE A 135 -0.98 -8.74 -8.08
CA PHE A 135 -2.07 -7.80 -8.38
C PHE A 135 -2.55 -8.01 -9.82
N LEU A 136 -3.79 -8.46 -9.96
CA LEU A 136 -4.43 -8.60 -11.27
C LEU A 136 -4.75 -7.21 -11.87
N ILE A 137 -4.26 -6.95 -13.08
CA ILE A 137 -4.53 -5.75 -13.88
C ILE A 137 -4.94 -6.15 -15.31
N GLY A 138 -5.66 -5.27 -16.02
CA GLY A 138 -6.03 -5.50 -17.42
C GLY A 138 -7.47 -5.98 -17.61
N GLN A 139 -7.69 -7.01 -18.43
CA GLN A 139 -9.02 -7.42 -18.93
C GLN A 139 -10.05 -7.69 -17.82
N ASP A 140 -9.74 -8.57 -16.87
CA ASP A 140 -10.68 -9.00 -15.83
C ASP A 140 -10.56 -8.19 -14.52
N SER A 141 -9.63 -7.23 -14.48
CA SER A 141 -9.44 -6.34 -13.34
C SER A 141 -10.27 -5.06 -13.44
N PRO A 142 -10.74 -4.47 -12.33
CA PRO A 142 -11.18 -3.07 -12.34
C PRO A 142 -10.03 -2.09 -12.64
N ILE A 143 -8.76 -2.50 -12.49
CA ILE A 143 -7.59 -1.68 -12.78
C ILE A 143 -7.31 -1.71 -14.29
N LYS A 144 -7.72 -0.65 -14.99
CA LYS A 144 -7.50 -0.47 -16.43
C LYS A 144 -6.31 0.44 -16.73
N TYR A 145 -5.93 1.27 -15.77
CA TYR A 145 -4.79 2.16 -15.84
C TYR A 145 -3.96 2.03 -14.57
N LEU A 146 -2.66 2.19 -14.70
CA LEU A 146 -1.79 2.49 -13.57
C LEU A 146 -1.36 3.95 -13.67
N VAL A 147 -1.36 4.67 -12.56
CA VAL A 147 -0.90 6.06 -12.48
C VAL A 147 0.20 6.14 -11.45
N LEU A 148 1.38 6.54 -11.90
CA LEU A 148 2.54 6.80 -11.05
C LEU A 148 2.52 8.26 -10.64
N GLN A 149 2.50 8.50 -9.34
CA GLN A 149 2.71 9.80 -8.73
C GLN A 149 4.11 9.86 -8.14
N VAL A 150 4.83 10.95 -8.41
CA VAL A 150 6.14 11.25 -7.83
C VAL A 150 6.07 12.62 -7.16
N HIS A 151 6.46 12.66 -5.89
CA HIS A 151 6.61 13.90 -5.14
C HIS A 151 8.07 14.39 -5.20
N TYR A 152 8.27 15.57 -5.79
CA TYR A 152 9.52 16.31 -5.83
C TYR A 152 9.52 17.41 -4.76
N MET A 153 10.34 17.24 -3.73
CA MET A 153 10.42 18.20 -2.63
C MET A 153 11.04 19.54 -3.06
N THR A 154 12.01 19.50 -3.97
CA THR A 154 12.77 20.69 -4.39
C THR A 154 12.75 20.87 -5.90
N LYS A 155 12.72 22.13 -6.34
CA LYS A 155 12.85 22.50 -7.75
C LYS A 155 14.22 22.11 -8.29
N PHE A 156 14.24 21.74 -9.55
CA PHE A 156 15.47 21.37 -10.24
C PHE A 156 16.09 22.60 -10.90
N PRO A 157 17.44 22.64 -11.04
CA PRO A 157 18.09 23.62 -11.90
C PRO A 157 17.55 23.56 -13.33
N GLU A 158 17.57 24.70 -14.02
CA GLU A 158 17.15 24.78 -15.42
C GLU A 158 17.93 23.78 -16.29
N GLY A 159 17.25 23.10 -17.21
CA GLY A 159 17.83 22.09 -18.08
C GLY A 159 18.03 20.70 -17.44
N LYS A 160 17.77 20.54 -16.14
CA LYS A 160 17.78 19.21 -15.48
C LYS A 160 16.40 18.58 -15.50
N THR A 161 16.32 17.35 -16.01
CA THR A 161 15.11 16.52 -16.05
C THR A 161 15.24 15.30 -15.15
N ASP A 162 14.11 14.64 -14.90
CA ASP A 162 14.01 13.45 -14.05
C ASP A 162 13.14 12.36 -14.69
N ASN A 163 13.55 11.10 -14.51
CA ASN A 163 12.82 9.91 -14.93
C ASN A 163 12.60 8.93 -13.76
N SER A 164 12.47 9.45 -12.53
CA SER A 164 12.17 8.63 -11.37
C SER A 164 10.88 7.84 -11.61
N GLY A 165 10.86 6.60 -11.12
CA GLY A 165 9.68 5.76 -11.23
C GLY A 165 9.90 4.37 -10.67
N VAL A 166 9.19 3.38 -11.21
CA VAL A 166 9.18 2.02 -10.69
C VAL A 166 9.25 1.03 -11.85
N PHE A 167 10.19 0.09 -11.77
CA PHE A 167 10.20 -1.10 -12.61
C PHE A 167 9.18 -2.09 -12.06
N LEU A 168 8.13 -2.37 -12.83
CA LEU A 168 7.08 -3.31 -12.48
C LEU A 168 7.50 -4.71 -12.91
N LYS A 169 7.62 -5.65 -11.98
CA LYS A 169 7.76 -7.07 -12.32
C LYS A 169 6.38 -7.66 -12.51
N TYR A 170 6.14 -8.27 -13.66
CA TYR A 170 4.83 -8.82 -13.99
C TYR A 170 4.94 -10.15 -14.73
N THR A 171 3.84 -10.91 -14.72
CA THR A 171 3.70 -12.14 -15.49
C THR A 171 2.31 -12.21 -16.11
N GLN A 172 2.20 -12.96 -17.20
CA GLN A 172 0.92 -13.30 -17.84
C GLN A 172 0.34 -14.61 -17.28
N GLU A 173 1.14 -15.36 -16.51
CA GLU A 173 0.68 -16.59 -15.88
C GLU A 173 -0.32 -16.28 -14.77
N THR A 174 -1.41 -17.05 -14.73
CA THR A 174 -2.45 -16.90 -13.73
C THR A 174 -1.91 -17.19 -12.34
N MET A 175 -1.96 -16.19 -11.45
CA MET A 175 -1.59 -16.38 -10.04
C MET A 175 -2.77 -16.96 -9.25
N PRO A 176 -2.56 -18.01 -8.44
CA PRO A 176 -3.61 -18.60 -7.60
C PRO A 176 -4.06 -17.66 -6.48
N ARG A 177 -3.20 -16.71 -6.08
CA ARG A 177 -3.50 -15.73 -5.04
C ARG A 177 -3.52 -14.32 -5.60
N GLN A 178 -4.67 -13.65 -5.46
CA GLN A 178 -4.82 -12.27 -5.89
C GLN A 178 -4.55 -11.31 -4.74
N ALA A 179 -3.65 -10.34 -4.96
CA ALA A 179 -3.35 -9.29 -4.01
C ALA A 179 -4.40 -8.16 -4.06
N GLY A 180 -4.65 -7.55 -2.91
CA GLY A 180 -5.47 -6.37 -2.75
C GLY A 180 -4.95 -5.47 -1.64
N VAL A 181 -5.41 -4.22 -1.66
CA VAL A 181 -5.17 -3.25 -0.58
C VAL A 181 -6.52 -2.79 -0.05
N ILE A 182 -6.66 -2.75 1.27
CA ILE A 182 -7.74 -2.05 1.96
C ILE A 182 -7.15 -0.87 2.73
N LEU A 183 -7.74 0.31 2.54
CA LEU A 183 -7.37 1.51 3.28
C LEU A 183 -8.33 1.71 4.45
N LEU A 184 -7.80 1.69 5.66
CA LEU A 184 -8.46 2.17 6.85
C LEU A 184 -8.10 3.64 7.04
N GLY A 185 -9.09 4.51 7.04
CA GLY A 185 -8.93 5.93 7.30
C GLY A 185 -10.01 6.48 8.19
N THR A 186 -9.88 7.74 8.55
CA THR A 186 -10.86 8.44 9.39
C THR A 186 -10.95 9.90 8.98
N SER A 187 -12.15 10.46 9.13
CA SER A 187 -12.39 11.89 8.99
C SER A 187 -12.20 12.59 10.34
N GLY A 188 -12.72 13.80 10.49
CA GLY A 188 -12.77 14.48 11.78
C GLY A 188 -11.75 15.60 11.91
N VAL A 189 -11.54 16.01 13.14
CA VAL A 189 -10.76 17.20 13.51
C VAL A 189 -9.87 16.93 14.71
N ILE A 190 -8.73 17.60 14.76
CA ILE A 190 -7.75 17.54 15.83
C ILE A 190 -7.77 18.91 16.52
N PRO A 191 -8.23 19.01 17.78
CA PRO A 191 -8.27 20.26 18.53
C PRO A 191 -6.88 20.91 18.69
N PRO A 192 -6.80 22.23 18.91
CA PRO A 192 -5.54 22.91 19.17
C PRO A 192 -4.92 22.46 20.50
N ASP A 193 -3.59 22.47 20.55
CA ASP A 193 -2.79 22.21 21.76
C ASP A 193 -3.15 20.88 22.48
N SER A 194 -3.49 19.84 21.70
CA SER A 194 -3.96 18.57 22.23
C SER A 194 -3.36 17.35 21.53
N VAL A 195 -3.36 16.23 22.26
CA VAL A 195 -3.19 14.90 21.66
C VAL A 195 -4.57 14.33 21.37
N GLU A 196 -4.77 13.83 20.15
CA GLU A 196 -6.04 13.25 19.72
C GLU A 196 -5.83 11.84 19.16
N HIS A 197 -6.79 10.95 19.44
CA HIS A 197 -6.75 9.57 18.99
C HIS A 197 -7.82 9.38 17.91
N MET A 198 -7.39 9.38 16.65
CA MET A 198 -8.29 9.23 15.52
C MET A 198 -8.48 7.76 15.21
N GLU A 199 -9.72 7.28 15.27
CA GLU A 199 -10.04 5.85 15.27
C GLU A 199 -11.01 5.49 14.14
N THR A 200 -10.84 4.30 13.57
CA THR A 200 -11.73 3.73 12.56
C THR A 200 -11.90 2.24 12.79
N ALA A 201 -13.05 1.70 12.42
CA ALA A 201 -13.31 0.27 12.45
C ALA A 201 -14.37 -0.12 11.40
N CYS A 202 -14.17 -1.25 10.72
CA CYS A 202 -15.15 -1.80 9.80
C CYS A 202 -15.24 -3.32 9.92
N ILE A 203 -16.47 -3.80 10.03
CA ILE A 203 -16.78 -5.23 10.03
C ILE A 203 -16.58 -5.79 8.62
N MET A 204 -15.85 -6.89 8.51
CA MET A 204 -15.74 -7.69 7.30
C MET A 204 -17.09 -8.34 6.98
N LYS A 205 -17.80 -7.83 5.97
CA LYS A 205 -19.12 -8.33 5.56
C LYS A 205 -19.07 -9.33 4.41
N GLU A 206 -17.98 -9.33 3.64
CA GLU A 206 -17.81 -10.21 2.48
C GLU A 206 -17.53 -11.65 2.94
N GLU A 207 -18.09 -12.64 2.24
CA GLU A 207 -17.82 -14.07 2.44
C GLU A 207 -16.45 -14.45 1.86
N LYS A 208 -15.40 -13.83 2.38
CA LYS A 208 -14.02 -14.00 1.91
C LYS A 208 -13.08 -14.12 3.10
N VAL A 209 -11.98 -14.83 2.87
CA VAL A 209 -10.87 -14.92 3.81
C VAL A 209 -9.68 -14.20 3.19
N ILE A 210 -9.20 -13.17 3.86
CA ILE A 210 -8.01 -12.43 3.44
C ILE A 210 -6.81 -12.81 4.32
N HIS A 211 -5.64 -12.78 3.73
CA HIS A 211 -4.38 -13.07 4.42
C HIS A 211 -3.49 -11.84 4.39
N PRO A 212 -3.37 -11.11 5.50
CA PRO A 212 -2.54 -9.90 5.55
C PRO A 212 -1.05 -10.27 5.43
N PHE A 213 -0.28 -9.46 4.70
CA PHE A 213 1.15 -9.70 4.55
C PHE A 213 2.02 -8.43 4.64
N ALA A 214 1.48 -7.26 4.30
CA ALA A 214 2.20 -6.00 4.50
C ALA A 214 1.25 -4.86 4.89
N PHE A 215 1.77 -3.83 5.54
CA PHE A 215 1.02 -2.64 5.90
C PHE A 215 1.83 -1.37 5.70
N ARG A 216 1.15 -0.24 5.47
CA ARG A 216 1.75 1.10 5.38
C ARG A 216 0.95 2.06 6.23
N THR A 217 1.64 2.94 6.94
CA THR A 217 1.05 4.04 7.69
C THR A 217 1.31 5.36 6.97
N HIS A 218 0.37 6.30 7.05
CA HIS A 218 0.53 7.64 6.50
C HIS A 218 -0.23 8.68 7.33
N THR A 219 0.48 9.75 7.64
CA THR A 219 -0.02 11.01 8.21
C THR A 219 0.77 12.17 7.61
N HIS A 220 0.33 13.40 7.83
CA HIS A 220 1.16 14.58 7.66
C HIS A 220 1.97 14.84 8.96
N GLY A 221 2.28 16.09 9.28
CA GLY A 221 3.27 16.46 10.31
C GLY A 221 2.87 16.28 11.78
N LEU A 222 1.58 16.11 12.10
CA LEU A 222 1.06 15.95 13.46
C LEU A 222 1.10 14.50 13.96
N GLY A 223 1.16 13.51 13.06
CA GLY A 223 1.31 12.11 13.46
C GLY A 223 2.72 11.87 14.01
N LYS A 224 2.90 11.95 15.33
CA LYS A 224 4.24 12.00 15.96
C LYS A 224 4.61 10.77 16.78
N GLN A 225 3.70 9.80 16.89
CA GLN A 225 3.91 8.61 17.69
C GLN A 225 3.75 7.34 16.86
N LYS A 226 2.53 6.87 16.68
CA LYS A 226 2.26 5.59 16.03
C LYS A 226 0.91 5.62 15.33
N VAL A 227 0.86 4.91 14.21
CA VAL A 227 -0.38 4.45 13.61
C VAL A 227 -0.40 2.94 13.73
N SER A 228 -1.44 2.42 14.37
CA SER A 228 -1.58 0.99 14.66
C SER A 228 -2.84 0.44 14.03
N GLY A 229 -2.74 -0.73 13.38
CA GLY A 229 -3.85 -1.49 12.83
C GLY A 229 -4.04 -2.81 13.57
N TYR A 230 -5.29 -3.21 13.73
CA TYR A 230 -5.71 -4.39 14.47
C TYR A 230 -6.77 -5.18 13.70
N VAL A 231 -6.80 -6.48 13.96
CA VAL A 231 -8.01 -7.29 13.76
C VAL A 231 -8.65 -7.54 15.12
N VAL A 232 -9.96 -7.31 15.20
CA VAL A 232 -10.76 -7.52 16.41
C VAL A 232 -11.72 -8.66 16.16
N ARG A 233 -11.61 -9.70 16.99
CA ARG A 233 -12.48 -10.88 16.95
C ARG A 233 -13.37 -10.86 18.17
N LYS A 234 -14.68 -10.65 17.94
CA LYS A 234 -15.65 -10.55 19.03
C LYS A 234 -15.94 -11.92 19.61
N SER A 235 -16.00 -12.01 20.93
CA SER A 235 -16.32 -13.25 21.65
C SER A 235 -17.15 -12.94 22.88
N MET A 236 -17.94 -13.93 23.32
CA MET A 236 -18.70 -13.87 24.57
C MET A 236 -17.82 -13.65 25.80
N GLN A 237 -16.54 -14.03 25.71
CA GLN A 237 -15.56 -13.88 26.79
C GLN A 237 -14.84 -12.53 26.77
N GLY A 238 -15.21 -11.64 25.83
CA GLY A 238 -14.55 -10.37 25.55
C GLY A 238 -13.85 -10.37 24.20
N ASP A 239 -13.68 -9.19 23.62
CA ASP A 239 -13.08 -9.01 22.31
C ASP A 239 -11.57 -9.31 22.38
N LYS A 240 -11.08 -10.00 21.34
CA LYS A 240 -9.66 -10.27 21.16
C LYS A 240 -9.11 -9.29 20.13
N TRP A 241 -8.16 -8.45 20.57
CA TRP A 241 -7.47 -7.49 19.72
C TRP A 241 -6.10 -8.03 19.34
N GLU A 242 -5.85 -8.15 18.04
CA GLU A 242 -4.60 -8.69 17.53
C GLU A 242 -3.95 -7.65 16.62
N LEU A 243 -2.74 -7.24 16.98
CA LEU A 243 -1.99 -6.24 16.24
C LEU A 243 -1.63 -6.80 14.86
N ILE A 244 -1.95 -6.05 13.82
CA ILE A 244 -1.52 -6.33 12.44
C ILE A 244 -0.16 -5.66 12.19
N GLY A 245 -0.01 -4.42 12.66
CA GLY A 245 1.21 -3.66 12.55
C GLY A 245 1.10 -2.30 13.22
N SER A 246 2.24 -1.78 13.66
CA SER A 246 2.35 -0.42 14.20
C SER A 246 3.64 0.23 13.71
N LYS A 247 3.57 1.48 13.30
CA LYS A 247 4.74 2.25 12.87
C LYS A 247 4.56 3.73 13.11
N ASP A 248 5.66 4.40 13.43
CA ASP A 248 5.75 5.86 13.39
C ASP A 248 5.60 6.33 11.93
N PRO A 249 4.57 7.13 11.61
CA PRO A 249 4.32 7.60 10.24
C PRO A 249 5.34 8.64 9.76
N GLN A 250 6.23 9.17 10.61
CA GLN A 250 7.33 10.07 10.21
C GLN A 250 8.59 9.32 9.73
N LEU A 251 8.64 8.00 9.96
CA LEU A 251 9.62 7.10 9.35
C LEU A 251 9.29 6.84 7.87
N PRO A 252 10.18 6.21 7.07
CA PRO A 252 9.87 5.89 5.68
C PRO A 252 8.50 5.23 5.52
N GLN A 253 7.57 5.87 4.82
CA GLN A 253 6.19 5.41 4.66
C GLN A 253 6.07 4.39 3.51
N MET A 254 6.80 3.29 3.63
CA MET A 254 6.75 2.13 2.73
C MET A 254 5.85 1.02 3.31
N PHE A 255 5.65 -0.05 2.54
CA PHE A 255 5.00 -1.26 3.04
C PHE A 255 5.97 -2.10 3.89
N TYR A 256 5.61 -2.31 5.15
CA TYR A 256 6.32 -3.16 6.11
C TYR A 256 5.61 -4.51 6.25
N PRO A 257 6.32 -5.60 6.54
CA PRO A 257 5.67 -6.88 6.84
C PRO A 257 4.78 -6.77 8.09
N VAL A 258 3.62 -7.42 8.06
CA VAL A 258 2.72 -7.50 9.23
C VAL A 258 3.31 -8.38 10.34
N VAL A 259 2.90 -8.14 11.59
CA VAL A 259 3.29 -8.98 12.73
C VAL A 259 2.36 -10.19 12.91
N ASN A 260 1.13 -10.08 12.41
CA ASN A 260 0.14 -11.16 12.42
C ASN A 260 -0.33 -11.45 10.99
N THR A 261 -0.13 -12.69 10.53
CA THR A 261 -0.54 -13.20 9.22
C THR A 261 -1.79 -14.09 9.27
N ASP A 262 -2.46 -14.16 10.43
CA ASP A 262 -3.65 -14.97 10.63
C ASP A 262 -4.75 -14.58 9.64
N PRO A 263 -5.50 -15.56 9.11
CA PRO A 263 -6.58 -15.27 8.18
C PRO A 263 -7.67 -14.41 8.82
N ILE A 264 -8.12 -13.38 8.10
CA ILE A 264 -9.18 -12.48 8.53
C ILE A 264 -10.42 -12.80 7.71
N GLY A 265 -11.50 -13.19 8.39
CA GLY A 265 -12.71 -13.70 7.76
C GLY A 265 -13.90 -12.77 7.91
N LYS A 266 -15.07 -13.25 7.49
CA LYS A 266 -16.34 -12.58 7.72
C LYS A 266 -16.60 -12.39 9.22
N PHE A 267 -17.15 -11.24 9.58
CA PHE A 267 -17.45 -10.75 10.92
C PHE A 267 -16.26 -10.34 11.79
N ASP A 268 -15.03 -10.63 11.38
CA ASP A 268 -13.87 -9.99 11.97
C ASP A 268 -13.93 -8.47 11.70
N VAL A 269 -13.35 -7.67 12.60
CA VAL A 269 -13.35 -6.21 12.46
C VAL A 269 -11.94 -5.72 12.24
N LEU A 270 -11.73 -5.01 11.12
CA LEU A 270 -10.49 -4.30 10.88
C LEU A 270 -10.59 -2.94 11.56
N ALA A 271 -9.62 -2.60 12.41
CA ALA A 271 -9.60 -1.34 13.14
C ALA A 271 -8.23 -0.67 13.04
N ALA A 272 -8.19 0.66 13.00
CA ALA A 272 -6.94 1.41 13.05
C ALA A 272 -7.06 2.67 13.94
N ARG A 273 -5.95 3.03 14.59
CA ARG A 273 -5.82 4.22 15.44
C ARG A 273 -4.56 5.00 15.05
N CYS A 274 -4.71 6.30 14.84
CA CYS A 274 -3.61 7.25 14.74
C CYS A 274 -3.53 8.10 16.01
N VAL A 275 -2.31 8.31 16.51
CA VAL A 275 -2.07 9.27 17.59
C VAL A 275 -1.50 10.56 17.01
N MET A 276 -2.31 11.62 17.09
CA MET A 276 -1.98 12.94 16.55
C MET A 276 -1.60 13.87 17.69
N ASN A 277 -0.52 14.63 17.54
CA ASN A 277 -0.11 15.65 18.48
C ASN A 277 -0.18 17.02 17.79
N ASN A 278 -1.27 17.76 18.05
CA ASN A 278 -1.44 19.10 17.51
C ASN A 278 -0.83 20.14 18.45
N THR A 279 0.40 20.55 18.12
CA THR A 279 1.09 21.65 18.80
C THR A 279 0.75 23.02 18.20
N ARG A 280 -0.26 23.10 17.32
CA ARG A 280 -0.73 24.35 16.73
C ARG A 280 -1.87 24.90 17.59
N HIS A 281 -2.00 26.23 17.60
CA HIS A 281 -3.10 26.94 18.26
C HIS A 281 -4.38 27.02 17.41
N GLU A 282 -4.48 26.20 16.36
CA GLU A 282 -5.64 26.11 15.49
C GLU A 282 -6.12 24.66 15.34
N LEU A 283 -7.40 24.50 15.05
CA LEU A 283 -7.99 23.21 14.73
C LEU A 283 -7.49 22.73 13.38
N VAL A 284 -7.03 21.48 13.33
CA VAL A 284 -6.59 20.83 12.09
C VAL A 284 -7.63 19.80 11.67
N LYS A 285 -8.04 19.84 10.41
CA LYS A 285 -9.02 18.90 9.83
C LYS A 285 -8.32 17.84 8.99
N ILE A 286 -9.03 16.75 8.70
CA ILE A 286 -8.58 15.79 7.69
C ILE A 286 -8.69 16.39 6.27
N GLY A 287 -7.63 16.27 5.48
CA GLY A 287 -7.52 16.84 4.14
C GLY A 287 -6.20 16.51 3.45
N ALA A 288 -6.05 16.96 2.21
CA ALA A 288 -4.93 16.57 1.34
C ALA A 288 -3.76 17.55 1.32
N THR A 289 -3.82 18.64 2.09
CA THR A 289 -2.75 19.65 2.13
C THR A 289 -1.84 19.45 3.34
N ASN A 290 -0.62 19.98 3.30
CA ASN A 290 0.28 20.00 4.46
C ASN A 290 -0.25 20.81 5.66
N ARG A 291 -1.28 21.64 5.46
CA ARG A 291 -2.00 22.34 6.54
C ARG A 291 -3.04 21.45 7.19
N ASP A 292 -3.60 20.52 6.44
CA ASP A 292 -4.52 19.49 6.93
C ASP A 292 -3.74 18.27 7.46
N GLU A 293 -4.47 17.27 7.93
CA GLU A 293 -3.92 15.96 8.33
C GLU A 293 -4.53 14.79 7.56
N MET A 294 -3.87 13.63 7.65
CA MET A 294 -4.42 12.34 7.24
C MET A 294 -4.15 11.30 8.31
N CYS A 295 -5.05 10.32 8.43
CA CYS A 295 -4.84 9.15 9.26
C CYS A 295 -5.17 7.92 8.40
N ASN A 296 -4.14 7.32 7.81
CA ASN A 296 -4.28 6.23 6.87
C ASN A 296 -3.45 5.01 7.30
N PHE A 297 -4.11 3.85 7.36
CA PHE A 297 -3.50 2.54 7.52
C PHE A 297 -3.88 1.67 6.32
N TYR A 298 -2.91 1.40 5.44
CA TYR A 298 -3.08 0.54 4.28
C TYR A 298 -2.69 -0.87 4.65
N LEU A 299 -3.57 -1.84 4.40
CA LEU A 299 -3.30 -3.25 4.60
C LEU A 299 -3.29 -3.96 3.25
N MET A 300 -2.12 -4.49 2.88
CA MET A 300 -1.96 -5.43 1.79
C MET A 300 -2.31 -6.83 2.26
N TYR A 301 -3.16 -7.50 1.49
CA TYR A 301 -3.57 -8.86 1.71
C TYR A 301 -3.66 -9.62 0.39
N TRP A 302 -3.74 -10.95 0.48
CA TRP A 302 -4.10 -11.79 -0.66
C TRP A 302 -5.32 -12.66 -0.33
N VAL A 303 -6.00 -13.11 -1.38
CA VAL A 303 -7.10 -14.09 -1.32
C VAL A 303 -6.75 -15.29 -2.18
N GLU A 304 -7.16 -16.48 -1.76
CA GLU A 304 -6.89 -17.74 -2.46
C GLU A 304 -8.03 -18.06 -3.43
N ASN A 305 -7.72 -18.24 -4.72
CA ASN A 305 -8.68 -18.62 -5.78
C ASN A 305 -9.96 -17.76 -5.82
N ASP A 306 -9.87 -16.49 -5.42
CA ASP A 306 -10.96 -15.52 -5.44
C ASP A 306 -10.42 -14.14 -5.87
N THR A 307 -11.33 -13.21 -6.06
CA THR A 307 -11.08 -11.79 -6.30
C THR A 307 -10.83 -11.04 -4.98
N PRO A 308 -10.02 -9.97 -4.97
CA PRO A 308 -9.85 -9.12 -3.81
C PRO A 308 -11.19 -8.54 -3.28
N LEU A 309 -11.17 -7.98 -2.07
CA LEU A 309 -12.37 -7.37 -1.46
C LEU A 309 -12.96 -6.28 -2.36
N LYS A 310 -14.30 -6.22 -2.40
CA LYS A 310 -15.03 -5.09 -3.00
C LYS A 310 -14.91 -3.85 -2.11
N MET A 311 -14.89 -4.03 -0.78
CA MET A 311 -14.63 -2.97 0.19
C MET A 311 -13.15 -2.55 0.13
N LYS A 312 -12.88 -1.46 -0.61
CA LYS A 312 -11.52 -0.87 -0.72
C LYS A 312 -11.20 0.12 0.39
N TYR A 313 -12.23 0.71 0.98
CA TYR A 313 -12.13 1.80 1.95
C TYR A 313 -12.94 1.48 3.18
N CYS A 314 -12.32 1.66 4.34
CA CYS A 314 -12.94 1.61 5.65
C CYS A 314 -12.76 2.98 6.32
N PHE A 315 -13.82 3.78 6.36
CA PHE A 315 -13.78 5.14 6.90
C PHE A 315 -14.81 5.33 8.00
N SER A 316 -14.38 6.00 9.07
CA SER A 316 -15.24 6.52 10.13
C SER A 316 -15.36 8.05 10.03
N SER A 317 -16.33 8.62 10.74
CA SER A 317 -16.47 10.07 10.88
C SER A 317 -15.35 10.70 11.73
N GLY A 318 -14.61 9.88 12.49
CA GLY A 318 -13.55 10.29 13.41
C GLY A 318 -13.99 11.30 14.48
N PRO A 319 -13.03 11.89 15.21
CA PRO A 319 -13.28 12.89 16.24
C PRO A 319 -14.04 14.14 15.74
N PRO A 320 -14.96 14.70 16.53
CA PRO A 320 -15.41 14.24 17.85
C PRO A 320 -16.54 13.18 17.80
N TYR A 321 -16.92 12.72 16.61
CA TYR A 321 -18.14 11.93 16.41
C TYR A 321 -17.95 10.42 16.56
N TYR A 322 -16.73 9.92 16.41
CA TYR A 322 -16.45 8.49 16.48
C TYR A 322 -15.17 8.22 17.27
N TYR A 323 -15.32 7.32 18.23
CA TYR A 323 -14.26 6.66 18.99
C TYR A 323 -14.70 5.21 19.23
N TRP A 324 -13.78 4.25 19.30
CA TRP A 324 -14.07 2.83 19.53
C TRP A 324 -14.91 2.58 20.78
N GLY A 325 -14.72 3.40 21.83
CA GLY A 325 -15.50 3.31 23.07
C GLY A 325 -16.94 3.82 22.97
N MET A 326 -17.28 4.54 21.89
CA MET A 326 -18.63 5.08 21.63
C MET A 326 -19.25 4.57 20.32
N GLY A 327 -18.50 3.78 19.56
CA GLY A 327 -18.91 3.25 18.26
C GLY A 327 -20.03 2.20 18.40
N PRO A 328 -20.86 2.04 17.35
CA PRO A 328 -21.92 1.04 17.31
C PRO A 328 -21.39 -0.40 17.41
N GLU A 329 -20.10 -0.61 17.17
CA GLU A 329 -19.45 -1.90 17.35
C GLU A 329 -19.48 -2.35 18.81
N ASN A 330 -19.61 -1.44 19.79
CA ASN A 330 -19.64 -1.76 21.22
C ASN A 330 -18.46 -2.65 21.64
N PHE A 331 -17.25 -2.17 21.37
CA PHE A 331 -16.02 -2.90 21.69
C PHE A 331 -15.77 -2.96 23.19
N ASN A 332 -15.15 -4.05 23.63
CA ASN A 332 -14.58 -4.18 24.97
C ASN A 332 -13.10 -4.55 24.90
N ARG A 333 -12.38 -4.46 26.04
CA ARG A 333 -10.93 -4.72 26.13
C ARG A 333 -10.10 -3.94 25.09
N ILE A 334 -10.53 -2.70 24.83
CA ILE A 334 -9.87 -1.80 23.89
C ILE A 334 -8.42 -1.60 24.35
N PRO A 335 -7.41 -1.75 23.47
CA PRO A 335 -6.02 -1.50 23.80
C PRO A 335 -5.82 -0.09 24.36
N ASP A 336 -4.99 0.03 25.40
CA ASP A 336 -4.67 1.32 26.02
C ASP A 336 -4.19 2.33 24.97
N LEU A 337 -4.47 3.61 25.22
CA LEU A 337 -4.07 4.72 24.35
C LEU A 337 -2.54 4.84 24.23
N ASP A 338 -1.80 4.46 25.29
CA ASP A 338 -0.35 4.64 25.41
C ASP A 338 0.47 3.34 25.25
N ASN A 339 -0.14 2.16 25.38
CA ASN A 339 0.56 0.88 25.30
C ASN A 339 0.29 0.17 23.97
N THR A 340 1.05 0.51 22.94
CA THR A 340 1.46 -0.51 21.96
C THR A 340 2.93 -0.32 21.62
N VAL A 341 3.70 -1.37 21.92
CA VAL A 341 5.17 -1.53 21.92
C VAL A 341 5.90 -0.80 20.80
#